data_AF-X1G1D5-F1
#
_entry.id   AF-X1G1D5-F1
#
_cell.length_a   1.000
_cell.length_b   1.000
_cell.length_c   1.000
_cell.angle_alpha   90.00
_cell.angle_beta   90.00
_cell.angle_gamma   90.00
#
_symmetry.space_group_name_H-M   'P 1'
#
loop_
_entity.id
_entity.type
_entity.pdbx_description
1 polymer ?
#
loop_
_entity_poly.entity_id
_entity_poly.type
_entity_poly.pdbx_seq_one_letter_code
_entity_poly.pdbx_strand_id
1 'polypeptide(L)'
;MAPVQNMIKYIIKRVLLMIPMLFLLLILTWVLSRVMATDPAANMFDPFTTDPAAVEAMREKLGLNKPWLIQLGIYLRNFFLGDLGKSYLGRSQGYEVSEYLKIIIPRTIELMIVPTVLTPIIAVKLGVISAAKKDKPADTLIRGLAVAGSAFPSFLIAMIFISFKNDSRVNYSI
;
A
#
# COMPACT_ATOMS: atom_id res chain seq x y z
N MET A 1 -13.40 10.89 34.32
CA MET A 1 -14.43 10.40 33.38
C MET A 1 -14.23 11.14 32.06
N ALA A 2 -13.70 10.49 31.02
CA ALA A 2 -13.51 11.18 29.73
C ALA A 2 -14.89 11.52 29.15
N PRO A 3 -15.13 12.75 28.66
CA PRO A 3 -16.43 13.11 28.10
C PRO A 3 -16.70 12.19 26.92
N VAL A 4 -17.86 11.52 26.94
CA VAL A 4 -18.34 10.69 25.84
C VAL A 4 -18.49 11.63 24.65
N GLN A 5 -17.49 11.67 23.78
CA GLN A 5 -17.56 12.46 22.57
C GLN A 5 -18.71 11.90 21.74
N ASN A 6 -19.65 12.76 21.33
CA ASN A 6 -20.70 12.37 20.39
C ASN A 6 -20.04 11.63 19.22
N MET A 7 -20.34 10.33 19.04
CA MET A 7 -19.66 9.49 18.05
C MET A 7 -19.70 10.10 16.65
N ILE A 8 -20.79 10.79 16.32
CA ILE A 8 -20.94 11.57 15.08
C ILE A 8 -19.87 12.67 14.98
N LYS A 9 -19.64 13.45 16.04
CA LYS A 9 -18.60 14.49 16.07
C LYS A 9 -17.21 13.90 15.90
N TYR A 10 -16.96 12.72 16.46
CA TYR A 10 -15.70 11.99 16.28
C TYR A 10 -15.51 11.51 14.84
N ILE A 11 -16.54 10.91 14.23
CA ILE A 11 -16.52 10.45 12.85
C ILE A 11 -16.28 11.62 11.90
N ILE A 12 -17.04 12.72 12.06
CA ILE A 12 -16.85 13.94 11.26
C ILE A 12 -15.42 14.45 11.40
N LYS A 13 -14.89 14.55 12.62
CA LYS A 13 -13.50 14.97 12.85
C LYS A 13 -12.50 14.07 12.12
N ARG A 14 -12.69 12.74 12.16
CA ARG A 14 -11.82 11.80 11.43
C ARG A 14 -11.91 11.99 9.92
N VAL A 15 -13.11 12.06 9.36
CA VAL A 15 -13.30 12.27 7.91
C VAL A 15 -12.67 13.59 7.47
N LEU A 16 -12.83 14.66 8.26
CA LEU A 16 -12.21 15.95 7.97
C LEU A 16 -10.68 15.88 8.01
N LEU A 17 -10.10 15.12 8.97
CA LEU A 17 -8.66 14.88 9.04
C LEU A 17 -8.12 13.99 7.91
N MET A 18 -8.97 13.16 7.28
CA MET A 18 -8.56 12.37 6.11
C MET A 18 -8.31 13.23 4.88
N ILE A 19 -9.01 14.36 4.73
CA ILE A 19 -8.85 15.24 3.56
C ILE A 19 -7.40 15.77 3.44
N PRO A 20 -6.80 16.44 4.43
CA PRO A 20 -5.42 16.92 4.33
C PRO A 20 -4.42 15.76 4.24
N MET A 21 -4.73 14.61 4.87
CA MET A 21 -3.90 13.40 4.78
C MET A 21 -3.86 12.86 3.34
N LEU A 22 -5.01 12.76 2.67
CA LEU A 22 -5.10 12.33 1.27
C LEU A 22 -4.41 13.33 0.35
N PHE A 23 -4.60 14.63 0.59
CA PHE A 23 -3.93 15.66 -0.20
C PHE A 23 -2.41 15.58 -0.09
N LEU A 24 -1.88 15.42 1.13
CA LEU A 24 -0.46 15.23 1.37
C LEU A 24 0.04 13.94 0.70
N LEU A 25 -0.74 12.85 0.78
CA LEU A 25 -0.41 11.59 0.14
C LEU A 25 -0.32 11.73 -1.38
N LEU A 26 -1.28 12.41 -2.02
CA LEU A 26 -1.29 12.65 -3.47
C LEU A 26 -0.05 13.44 -3.92
N ILE A 27 0.29 14.50 -3.18
CA ILE A 27 1.51 15.28 -3.45
C ILE A 27 2.74 14.38 -3.28
N LEU A 28 2.81 13.63 -2.17
CA LEU A 28 3.95 12.75 -1.89
C LEU A 28 4.12 11.68 -2.97
N THR A 29 3.05 11.02 -3.40
CA THR A 29 3.10 10.01 -4.47
C THR A 29 3.54 10.62 -5.79
N TRP A 30 3.05 11.81 -6.11
CA TRP A 30 3.47 12.53 -7.32
C TRP A 30 4.95 12.92 -7.26
N VAL A 31 5.43 13.43 -6.12
CA VAL A 31 6.86 13.74 -5.91
C VAL A 31 7.70 12.47 -6.03
N LEU A 32 7.31 11.38 -5.37
CA LEU A 32 8.03 10.11 -5.44
C LEU A 32 8.10 9.59 -6.89
N SER A 33 7.01 9.67 -7.65
CA SER A 33 7.03 9.28 -9.07
C SER A 33 8.00 10.11 -9.91
N ARG A 34 8.24 11.37 -9.53
CA ARG A 34 9.17 12.28 -10.21
C ARG A 34 10.62 12.05 -9.81
N VAL A 35 10.85 11.68 -8.55
CA VAL A 35 12.18 11.45 -7.98
C VAL A 35 12.74 10.08 -8.40
N MET A 36 11.89 9.08 -8.64
CA MET A 36 12.31 7.72 -9.03
C MET A 36 12.95 7.62 -10.44
N ALA A 37 13.40 8.74 -11.03
CA ALA A 37 14.20 8.84 -12.27
C ALA A 37 13.71 7.99 -13.45
N THR A 38 12.40 7.77 -13.53
CA THR A 38 11.75 7.02 -14.60
C THR A 38 11.01 8.03 -15.46
N ASP A 39 11.55 8.31 -16.64
CA ASP A 39 10.80 9.09 -17.63
C ASP A 39 9.58 8.27 -18.07
N PRO A 40 8.34 8.68 -17.72
CA PRO A 40 7.16 7.91 -18.06
C PRO A 40 6.98 7.80 -19.58
N ALA A 41 7.40 8.81 -20.35
CA ALA A 41 7.33 8.74 -21.81
C ALA A 41 8.33 7.71 -22.35
N ALA A 42 9.59 7.72 -21.88
CA ALA A 42 10.58 6.74 -22.32
C ALA A 42 10.21 5.30 -21.93
N ASN A 43 9.62 5.08 -20.75
CA ASN A 43 9.18 3.74 -20.32
C ASN A 43 8.00 3.19 -21.13
N MET A 44 7.24 4.04 -21.83
CA MET A 44 6.15 3.57 -22.69
C MET A 44 6.64 2.93 -23.97
N PHE A 45 7.90 3.12 -24.32
CA PHE A 45 8.50 2.72 -25.57
C PHE A 45 9.69 1.79 -25.33
N ASP A 46 10.00 0.95 -26.32
CA ASP A 46 11.22 0.16 -26.27
C ASP A 46 12.42 1.08 -26.55
N PRO A 47 13.40 1.17 -25.61
CA PRO A 47 14.55 2.07 -25.72
C PRO A 47 15.42 1.82 -26.95
N PHE A 48 15.36 0.62 -27.54
CA PHE A 48 16.24 0.20 -28.62
C PHE A 48 15.60 0.29 -30.01
N THR A 49 14.27 0.43 -30.09
CA THR A 49 13.53 0.37 -31.36
C THR A 49 12.73 1.64 -31.66
N THR A 50 12.58 2.55 -30.71
CA THR A 50 11.71 3.72 -30.85
C THR A 50 12.49 4.99 -31.21
N ASP A 51 12.00 5.73 -32.21
CA ASP A 51 12.52 7.04 -32.60
C ASP A 51 12.46 8.04 -31.42
N PRO A 52 13.57 8.70 -31.04
CA PRO A 52 13.59 9.76 -30.03
C PRO A 52 12.54 10.86 -30.25
N ALA A 53 12.15 11.15 -31.50
CA ALA A 53 11.11 12.14 -31.81
C ALA A 53 9.72 11.69 -31.31
N ALA A 54 9.43 10.38 -31.32
CA ALA A 54 8.18 9.84 -30.81
C ALA A 54 8.09 9.94 -29.28
N VAL A 55 9.23 9.77 -28.58
CA VAL A 55 9.33 9.94 -27.13
C VAL A 55 9.07 11.40 -26.75
N GLU A 56 9.67 12.36 -27.46
CA GLU A 56 9.49 13.78 -27.17
C GLU A 56 8.05 14.25 -27.44
N ALA A 57 7.44 13.79 -28.54
CA ALA A 57 6.03 14.05 -28.82
C ALA A 57 5.12 13.48 -27.72
N MET A 58 5.48 12.34 -27.12
CA MET A 58 4.75 11.77 -25.98
C MET A 58 4.96 12.57 -24.70
N ARG A 59 6.17 13.09 -24.44
CA ARG A 59 6.45 13.99 -23.31
C ARG A 59 5.59 15.25 -23.38
N GLU A 60 5.43 15.82 -24.57
CA GLU A 60 4.59 16.99 -24.78
C GLU A 60 3.11 16.66 -24.53
N LYS A 61 2.61 15.53 -25.05
CA LYS A 61 1.24 15.05 -24.81
C LYS A 61 0.93 14.79 -23.34
N LEU A 62 1.89 14.23 -22.60
CA LEU A 62 1.76 13.99 -21.16
C LEU A 62 1.96 15.27 -20.32
N GLY A 63 2.30 16.40 -20.96
CA GLY A 63 2.56 17.66 -20.27
C GLY A 63 3.83 17.64 -19.42
N LEU A 64 4.75 16.69 -19.65
CA LEU A 64 5.97 16.50 -18.87
C LEU A 64 6.96 17.67 -19.05
N ASN A 65 6.81 18.44 -20.12
CA ASN A 65 7.62 19.62 -20.43
C ASN A 65 7.13 20.90 -19.71
N LYS A 66 5.98 20.85 -19.00
CA LYS A 66 5.43 22.02 -18.29
C LYS A 66 6.14 22.24 -16.93
N PRO A 67 6.13 23.47 -16.37
CA PRO A 67 6.57 23.69 -15.00
C PRO A 67 5.92 22.74 -13.98
N TRP A 68 6.67 22.38 -12.93
CA TRP A 68 6.28 21.34 -11.98
C TRP A 68 4.92 21.61 -11.29
N LEU A 69 4.59 22.88 -11.00
CA LEU A 69 3.26 23.26 -10.46
C LEU A 69 2.12 22.89 -11.41
N ILE A 70 2.31 23.13 -12.71
CA ILE A 70 1.27 22.86 -13.71
C ILE A 70 1.06 21.35 -13.84
N GLN A 71 2.14 20.58 -13.80
CA GLN A 71 2.07 19.12 -13.82
C GLN A 71 1.36 18.54 -12.59
N LEU A 72 1.62 19.09 -11.40
CA LEU A 72 0.88 18.73 -10.19
C LEU A 72 -0.61 19.11 -10.31
N GLY A 73 -0.90 20.29 -10.85
CA GLY A 73 -2.29 20.74 -11.10
C GLY A 73 -3.05 19.82 -12.05
N ILE A 74 -2.41 19.38 -13.14
CA ILE A 74 -2.99 18.40 -14.08
C ILE A 74 -3.24 17.07 -13.36
N TYR A 75 -2.27 16.58 -12.60
CA TYR A 75 -2.39 15.33 -11.83
C TYR A 75 -3.57 15.38 -10.84
N LEU A 76 -3.65 16.44 -10.02
CA LEU A 76 -4.74 16.61 -9.06
C LEU A 76 -6.09 16.73 -9.76
N ARG A 77 -6.18 17.52 -10.84
CA ARG A 77 -7.41 17.68 -11.62
C ARG A 77 -7.90 16.33 -12.15
N ASN A 78 -7.01 15.54 -12.77
CA ASN A 78 -7.37 14.24 -13.33
C ASN A 78 -7.84 13.28 -12.22
N PHE A 79 -7.13 13.24 -11.08
CA PHE A 79 -7.53 12.45 -9.92
C PHE A 79 -8.95 12.80 -9.43
N PHE A 80 -9.26 14.09 -9.25
CA PHE A 80 -10.59 14.51 -8.79
C PHE A 80 -11.70 14.31 -9.84
N LEU A 81 -11.36 14.25 -11.12
CA LEU A 81 -12.27 13.88 -12.20
C LEU A 81 -12.44 12.36 -12.35
N GLY A 82 -11.73 11.56 -11.55
CA GLY A 82 -11.77 10.10 -11.61
C GLY A 82 -10.84 9.47 -12.65
N ASP A 83 -10.02 10.27 -13.34
CA ASP A 83 -9.00 9.80 -14.25
C ASP A 83 -7.70 9.53 -13.49
N LEU A 84 -7.47 8.25 -13.18
CA LEU A 84 -6.25 7.77 -12.51
C LEU A 84 -5.09 7.53 -13.48
N GLY A 85 -5.33 7.67 -14.79
CA GLY A 85 -4.37 7.41 -15.84
C GLY A 85 -4.06 5.92 -16.05
N LYS A 86 -2.97 5.69 -16.80
CA LYS A 86 -2.46 4.36 -17.13
C LYS A 86 -1.19 4.06 -16.35
N SER A 87 -0.94 2.78 -16.09
CA SER A 87 0.33 2.35 -15.52
C SER A 87 1.43 2.43 -16.59
N TYR A 88 2.58 2.98 -16.20
CA TYR A 88 3.78 3.12 -17.03
C TYR A 88 4.89 2.13 -16.66
N LEU A 89 4.62 1.19 -15.74
CA LEU A 89 5.64 0.32 -15.15
C LEU A 89 5.25 -1.17 -15.20
N GLY A 90 6.24 -2.01 -15.49
CA GLY A 90 6.19 -3.46 -15.33
C GLY A 90 5.10 -4.16 -16.14
N ARG A 91 4.58 -5.28 -15.62
CA ARG A 91 3.57 -6.13 -16.30
C ARG A 91 2.20 -5.45 -16.50
N SER A 92 1.98 -4.28 -15.91
CA SER A 92 0.72 -3.54 -16.03
C SER A 92 0.84 -2.33 -16.97
N GLN A 93 1.94 -2.22 -17.72
CA GLN A 93 2.15 -1.12 -18.68
C GLN A 93 0.98 -1.02 -19.67
N GLY A 94 0.42 0.18 -19.81
CA GLY A 94 -0.68 0.48 -20.74
C GLY A 94 -2.09 0.18 -20.21
N TYR A 95 -2.24 -0.50 -19.08
CA TYR A 95 -3.53 -0.75 -18.44
C TYR A 95 -4.02 0.46 -17.65
N GLU A 96 -5.33 0.66 -17.62
CA GLU A 96 -5.95 1.67 -16.76
C GLU A 96 -5.79 1.29 -15.29
N VAL A 97 -5.37 2.26 -14.47
CA VAL A 97 -5.19 2.05 -13.02
C VAL A 97 -6.53 1.69 -12.36
N SER A 98 -7.64 2.22 -12.87
CA SER A 98 -9.00 1.94 -12.39
C SER A 98 -9.37 0.45 -12.48
N GLU A 99 -9.02 -0.21 -13.58
CA GLU A 99 -9.27 -1.64 -13.80
C GLU A 99 -8.41 -2.49 -12.86
N TYR A 100 -7.16 -2.11 -12.70
CA TYR A 100 -6.24 -2.80 -11.80
C TYR A 100 -6.70 -2.72 -10.34
N LEU A 101 -7.21 -1.56 -9.91
CA LEU A 101 -7.79 -1.36 -8.58
C LEU A 101 -9.00 -2.26 -8.34
N LYS A 102 -9.85 -2.49 -9.34
CA LYS A 102 -11.02 -3.40 -9.21
C LYS A 102 -10.60 -4.84 -8.90
N ILE A 103 -9.41 -5.25 -9.32
CA ILE A 103 -8.88 -6.59 -9.06
C ILE A 103 -8.19 -6.66 -7.69
N ILE A 104 -7.42 -5.63 -7.32
CA ILE A 104 -6.62 -5.63 -6.10
C ILE A 104 -7.46 -5.33 -4.85
N ILE A 105 -8.37 -4.35 -4.91
CA ILE A 105 -9.14 -3.92 -3.74
C ILE A 105 -9.87 -5.10 -3.08
N PRO A 106 -10.61 -5.96 -3.81
CA PRO A 106 -11.26 -7.13 -3.22
C PRO A 106 -10.25 -8.09 -2.57
N ARG A 107 -9.12 -8.36 -3.22
CA ARG A 107 -8.07 -9.23 -2.67
C ARG A 107 -7.48 -8.68 -1.37
N THR A 108 -7.25 -7.37 -1.29
CA THR A 108 -6.78 -6.73 -0.06
C THR A 108 -7.82 -6.86 1.04
N ILE A 109 -9.10 -6.65 0.73
CA ILE A 109 -10.20 -6.83 1.69
C ILE A 109 -10.25 -8.27 2.19
N GLU A 110 -10.20 -9.26 1.30
CA GLU A 110 -10.17 -10.68 1.65
C GLU A 110 -9.01 -11.01 2.62
N LEU A 111 -7.80 -10.51 2.31
CA LEU A 111 -6.62 -10.71 3.15
C LEU A 111 -6.71 -9.98 4.49
N MET A 112 -7.41 -8.85 4.57
CA MET A 112 -7.56 -8.07 5.81
C MET A 112 -8.66 -8.61 6.73
N ILE A 113 -9.73 -9.21 6.20
CA ILE A 113 -10.87 -9.65 7.00
C ILE A 113 -10.45 -10.65 8.08
N VAL A 114 -9.70 -11.68 7.69
CA VAL A 114 -9.28 -12.77 8.59
C VAL A 114 -8.47 -12.24 9.79
N PRO A 115 -7.35 -11.52 9.61
CA PRO A 115 -6.58 -10.99 10.74
C PRO A 115 -7.36 -9.93 11.53
N THR A 116 -8.14 -9.08 10.87
CA THR A 116 -8.92 -8.03 11.58
C THR A 116 -9.90 -8.63 12.59
N VAL A 117 -10.46 -9.80 12.30
CA VAL A 117 -11.38 -10.50 13.21
C VAL A 117 -10.63 -11.39 14.20
N LEU A 118 -9.69 -12.22 13.74
CA LEU A 118 -9.05 -13.23 14.59
C LEU A 118 -8.03 -12.63 15.56
N THR A 119 -7.24 -11.65 15.13
CA THR A 119 -6.19 -11.05 15.95
C THR A 119 -6.74 -10.45 17.25
N PRO A 120 -7.78 -9.59 17.27
CA PRO A 120 -8.29 -9.05 18.53
C PRO A 120 -8.89 -10.13 19.43
N ILE A 121 -9.55 -11.16 18.88
CA ILE A 121 -10.10 -12.26 19.68
C ILE A 121 -8.97 -12.98 20.44
N ILE A 122 -7.89 -13.33 19.75
CA ILE A 122 -6.74 -14.02 20.34
C ILE A 122 -5.99 -13.08 21.30
N ALA A 123 -5.72 -11.85 20.88
CA ALA A 123 -5.00 -10.86 21.68
C ALA A 123 -5.73 -10.52 22.99
N VAL A 124 -7.05 -10.34 22.95
CA VAL A 124 -7.86 -10.09 24.16
C VAL A 124 -7.82 -11.31 25.08
N LYS A 125 -8.00 -12.53 24.56
CA LYS A 125 -7.94 -13.75 25.39
C LYS A 125 -6.57 -13.90 26.08
N LEU A 126 -5.49 -13.77 25.33
CA LEU A 126 -4.13 -13.85 25.86
C LEU A 126 -3.83 -12.71 26.84
N GLY A 127 -4.29 -11.49 26.53
CA GLY A 127 -4.16 -10.33 27.40
C GLY A 127 -4.88 -10.51 28.74
N VAL A 128 -6.10 -11.05 28.74
CA VAL A 128 -6.85 -11.37 29.96
C VAL A 128 -6.13 -12.44 30.78
N ILE A 129 -5.62 -13.50 30.14
CA ILE A 129 -4.87 -14.56 30.84
C ILE A 129 -3.57 -14.02 31.46
N SER A 130 -2.82 -13.21 30.72
CA SER A 130 -1.59 -12.56 31.19
C SER A 130 -1.88 -11.64 32.38
N ALA A 131 -2.92 -10.82 32.31
CA ALA A 131 -3.34 -9.95 33.41
C ALA A 131 -3.78 -10.74 34.66
N ALA A 132 -4.54 -11.83 34.49
CA ALA A 132 -5.00 -12.67 35.59
C ALA A 132 -3.88 -13.49 36.24
N LYS A 133 -2.85 -13.86 35.47
CA LYS A 133 -1.68 -14.63 35.93
C LYS A 133 -0.43 -13.75 36.08
N LYS A 134 -0.62 -12.51 36.53
CA LYS A 134 0.46 -11.54 36.68
C LYS A 134 1.69 -12.13 37.38
N ASP A 135 2.86 -11.93 36.79
CA ASP A 135 4.19 -12.34 37.24
C ASP A 135 4.39 -13.86 37.38
N LYS A 136 3.47 -14.66 36.83
CA LYS A 136 3.62 -16.11 36.70
C LYS A 136 4.26 -16.46 35.35
N PRO A 137 4.80 -17.69 35.18
CA PRO A 137 5.45 -18.10 33.93
C PRO A 137 4.58 -17.91 32.67
N ALA A 138 3.25 -18.10 32.79
CA ALA A 138 2.33 -17.90 31.68
C ALA A 138 2.28 -16.44 31.19
N ASP A 139 2.29 -15.49 32.13
CA ASP A 139 2.30 -14.05 31.82
C ASP A 139 3.64 -13.63 31.21
N THR A 140 4.76 -14.06 31.81
CA THR A 140 6.10 -13.82 31.28
C THR A 140 6.27 -14.39 29.87
N LEU A 141 5.76 -15.59 29.59
CA LEU A 141 5.81 -16.20 28.26
C LEU A 141 4.97 -15.42 27.24
N ILE A 142 3.71 -15.08 27.59
CA ILE A 142 2.82 -14.33 26.69
C ILE A 142 3.43 -12.96 26.35
N ARG A 143 3.95 -12.24 27.35
CA ARG A 143 4.63 -10.95 27.13
C ARG A 143 5.89 -11.11 26.27
N GLY A 144 6.71 -12.12 26.56
CA GLY A 144 7.91 -12.41 25.79
C GLY A 144 7.61 -12.69 24.31
N LEU A 145 6.59 -13.51 24.05
CA LEU A 145 6.12 -13.78 22.68
C LEU A 145 5.54 -12.54 21.99
N ALA A 146 4.79 -11.70 22.71
CA ALA A 146 4.26 -10.47 22.15
C ALA A 146 5.37 -9.50 21.73
N VAL A 147 6.38 -9.32 22.59
CA VAL A 147 7.54 -8.47 22.30
C VAL A 147 8.35 -9.05 21.14
N ALA A 148 8.69 -10.34 21.18
CA ALA A 148 9.41 -10.99 20.09
C ALA A 148 8.65 -10.86 18.77
N GLY A 149 7.37 -11.22 18.74
CA GLY A 149 6.52 -11.11 17.55
C GLY A 149 6.40 -9.69 17.00
N SER A 150 6.39 -8.67 17.86
CA SER A 150 6.38 -7.27 17.42
C SER A 150 7.72 -6.82 16.79
N ALA A 151 8.83 -7.47 17.17
CA ALA A 151 10.16 -7.16 16.65
C ALA A 151 10.46 -7.88 15.33
N PHE A 152 9.79 -8.99 15.03
CA PHE A 152 9.99 -9.71 13.77
C PHE A 152 9.38 -8.95 12.59
N PRO A 153 10.19 -8.60 11.56
CA PRO A 153 9.66 -8.06 10.32
C PRO A 153 8.68 -9.05 9.67
N SER A 154 7.48 -8.58 9.31
CA SER A 154 6.42 -9.41 8.74
C SER A 154 6.84 -10.13 7.45
N PHE A 155 7.70 -9.50 6.63
CA PHE A 155 8.19 -10.11 5.39
C PHE A 155 9.08 -11.35 5.64
N LEU A 156 9.83 -11.40 6.76
CA LEU A 156 10.67 -12.57 7.09
C LEU A 156 9.80 -13.77 7.45
N ILE A 157 8.75 -13.55 8.22
CA ILE A 157 7.76 -14.58 8.55
C ILE A 157 7.13 -15.12 7.27
N ALA A 158 6.73 -14.23 6.35
CA ALA A 158 6.18 -14.62 5.05
C ALA A 158 7.19 -15.44 4.23
N MET A 159 8.46 -15.04 4.18
CA MET A 159 9.52 -15.78 3.49
C MET A 159 9.70 -17.18 4.08
N ILE A 160 9.72 -17.32 5.41
CA ILE A 160 9.82 -18.64 6.08
C ILE A 160 8.65 -19.54 5.66
N PHE A 161 7.42 -19.03 5.69
CA PHE A 161 6.25 -19.80 5.25
C PHE A 161 6.32 -20.20 3.78
N ILE A 162 6.82 -19.32 2.90
CA ILE A 162 7.02 -19.64 1.49
C ILE A 162 8.08 -20.73 1.33
N SER A 163 9.21 -20.66 2.04
CA SER A 163 10.27 -21.67 1.98
C SER A 163 9.78 -23.06 2.37
N PHE A 164 9.00 -23.19 3.45
CA PHE A 164 8.42 -24.47 3.84
C PHE A 164 7.40 -25.02 2.83
N LYS A 165 6.61 -24.15 2.20
CA LYS A 165 5.68 -24.54 1.12
C LYS A 165 6.41 -24.95 -0.16
N ASN A 166 7.55 -24.33 -0.44
CA ASN A 166 8.31 -24.61 -1.66
C ASN A 166 8.97 -25.99 -1.62
N ASP A 167 9.43 -26.43 -0.44
CA ASP A 167 10.07 -27.75 -0.23
C ASP A 167 9.13 -28.94 -0.56
N SER A 168 7.81 -28.73 -0.52
CA SER A 168 6.82 -29.75 -0.91
C SER A 168 6.55 -29.82 -2.42
N ARG A 169 7.23 -29.01 -3.25
CA ARG A 169 7.12 -29.02 -4.72
C ARG A 169 8.46 -29.05 -5.46
N VAL A 170 9.60 -29.18 -4.77
CA VAL A 170 10.90 -29.40 -5.42
C VAL A 170 11.14 -30.90 -5.65
N ASN A 171 10.32 -31.47 -6.53
CA ASN A 171 10.67 -32.65 -7.32
C ASN A 171 10.49 -32.27 -8.79
N TYR A 172 11.34 -31.38 -9.28
CA TYR A 172 11.57 -31.22 -10.70
C TYR A 172 13.00 -31.65 -10.97
N SER A 173 13.11 -32.88 -11.46
CA SER A 173 14.19 -33.36 -12.29
C SER A 173 14.49 -32.36 -13.40
N ILE A 174 15.65 -31.71 -13.29
CA ILE A 174 16.56 -31.46 -14.41
C ILE A 174 17.96 -31.77 -13.88
#